data_AF-A0A4V0KLS5-F1
#
_entry.id   AF-A0A4V0KLS5-F1
#
_cell.length_a   1.000
_cell.length_b   1.000
_cell.length_c   1.000
_cell.angle_alpha   90.00
_cell.angle_beta   90.00
_cell.angle_gamma   90.00
#
_symmetry.space_group_name_H-M   'P 1'
#
loop_
_entity.id
_entity.type
_entity.pdbx_description
1 polymer ?
#
loop_
_entity_poly.entity_id
_entity_poly.type
_entity_poly.pdbx_seq_one_letter_code
_entity_poly.pdbx_strand_id
1 'polypeptide(L)'
;MDIVLCTRFSTLRAFYPDELGKSTTHDFHQNGNIKNYCPNQKCNTDLDKINAGCLWLLDQLFVKNKKSDINIADYIIIWLSYMLNLKNDNNINNVNTFYDEYINKGEEYKKSTVDFTGCKSYIELINKKKNLMTINIENISKFYAAFKPLCNMYTELNANDTTDKSYLENANKFVEKYNELNEVSDITEDSPYYQVLSTLSNDYNNFKEFCNSSNVDCNDIQSLSPIKIKENSVQDSGQKFEATSSSSITNKLIPVLSIIGIIGFLLGISYKYSLFGFRKRFQKQQIREKLKK
;
A
#
# COMPACT_ATOMS: atom_id res chain seq x y z
N MET A 1 3.89 2.61 6.70
CA MET A 1 3.68 1.47 5.78
C MET A 1 4.11 0.20 6.46
N ASP A 2 3.43 -0.90 6.19
CA ASP A 2 3.67 -2.20 6.82
C ASP A 2 4.36 -3.19 5.85
N ILE A 3 5.42 -3.87 6.30
CA ILE A 3 6.12 -4.86 5.44
C ILE A 3 5.24 -6.04 5.03
N VAL A 4 4.28 -6.46 5.88
CA VAL A 4 3.32 -7.51 5.53
C VAL A 4 2.42 -7.04 4.41
N LEU A 5 1.93 -5.79 4.47
CA LEU A 5 1.15 -5.18 3.39
C LEU A 5 1.86 -5.29 2.04
N CYS A 6 3.08 -4.77 1.96
CA CYS A 6 3.85 -4.78 0.72
C CYS A 6 4.21 -6.19 0.25
N THR A 7 4.47 -7.11 1.18
CA THR A 7 4.71 -8.52 0.85
C THR A 7 3.48 -9.18 0.22
N ARG A 8 2.26 -8.89 0.71
CA ARG A 8 1.03 -9.44 0.12
C ARG A 8 0.76 -8.89 -1.27
N PHE A 9 0.96 -7.59 -1.49
CA PHE A 9 0.87 -7.01 -2.82
C PHE A 9 1.92 -7.58 -3.79
N SER A 10 3.17 -7.70 -3.36
CA SER A 10 4.24 -8.30 -4.17
C SER A 10 3.90 -9.76 -4.54
N THR A 11 3.40 -10.53 -3.58
CA THR A 11 2.93 -11.90 -3.81
C THR A 11 1.82 -11.91 -4.86
N LEU A 12 0.76 -11.11 -4.69
CA LEU A 12 -0.34 -11.08 -5.64
C LEU A 12 0.13 -10.73 -7.06
N ARG A 13 1.01 -9.74 -7.21
CA ARG A 13 1.60 -9.35 -8.50
C ARG A 13 2.39 -10.47 -9.18
N ALA A 14 3.05 -11.33 -8.42
CA ALA A 14 3.77 -12.47 -8.99
C ALA A 14 2.81 -13.49 -9.65
N PHE A 15 1.59 -13.61 -9.14
CA PHE A 15 0.55 -14.51 -9.67
C PHE A 15 -0.43 -13.82 -10.63
N TYR A 16 -0.57 -12.50 -10.53
CA TYR A 16 -1.43 -11.69 -11.38
C TYR A 16 -0.77 -10.34 -11.68
N PRO A 17 0.04 -10.26 -12.76
CA PRO A 17 0.79 -9.08 -13.09
C PRO A 17 -0.08 -7.84 -13.31
N ASP A 18 0.42 -6.72 -12.81
CA ASP A 18 -0.15 -5.38 -12.84
C ASP A 18 0.43 -4.54 -13.99
N GLU A 19 0.92 -5.19 -15.05
CA GLU A 19 1.49 -4.56 -16.25
C GLU A 19 0.88 -5.22 -17.51
N LEU A 20 0.55 -4.42 -18.53
CA LEU A 20 0.04 -4.94 -19.80
C LEU A 20 1.10 -5.76 -20.53
N GLY A 21 0.69 -6.88 -21.14
CA GLY A 21 1.58 -7.77 -21.88
C GLY A 21 2.57 -8.59 -21.04
N LYS A 22 2.61 -8.38 -19.72
CA LYS A 22 3.46 -9.14 -18.81
C LYS A 22 2.83 -10.50 -18.50
N SER A 23 3.49 -11.56 -18.96
CA SER A 23 3.11 -12.92 -18.58
C SER A 23 3.74 -13.30 -17.23
N THR A 24 3.11 -14.25 -16.54
CA THR A 24 3.68 -14.90 -15.37
C THR A 24 3.71 -16.41 -15.59
N THR A 25 4.75 -17.06 -15.08
CA THR A 25 4.83 -18.53 -15.06
C THR A 25 4.04 -19.14 -13.90
N HIS A 26 3.60 -18.32 -12.96
CA HIS A 26 2.83 -18.79 -11.80
C HIS A 26 1.37 -18.95 -12.19
N ASP A 27 0.81 -20.13 -11.91
CA ASP A 27 -0.63 -20.34 -12.01
C ASP A 27 -1.33 -19.56 -10.90
N PHE A 28 -2.24 -18.66 -11.29
CA PHE A 28 -3.04 -17.84 -10.37
C PHE A 28 -3.64 -18.66 -9.22
N HIS A 29 -4.17 -19.86 -9.52
CA HIS A 29 -4.82 -20.73 -8.53
C HIS A 29 -3.88 -21.29 -7.46
N GLN A 30 -2.56 -21.21 -7.69
CA GLN A 30 -1.54 -21.66 -6.75
C GLN A 30 -1.18 -20.60 -5.70
N ASN A 31 -1.77 -19.39 -5.76
CA ASN A 31 -1.59 -18.36 -4.73
C ASN A 31 -2.40 -18.67 -3.45
N GLY A 32 -2.00 -19.73 -2.75
CA GLY A 32 -2.61 -20.14 -1.48
C GLY A 32 -4.10 -20.44 -1.61
N ASN A 33 -4.92 -19.69 -0.87
CA ASN A 33 -6.38 -19.82 -0.87
C ASN A 33 -7.10 -18.93 -1.89
N ILE A 34 -6.40 -18.25 -2.82
CA ILE A 34 -7.05 -17.32 -3.76
C ILE A 34 -8.13 -18.01 -4.60
N LYS A 35 -7.92 -19.29 -4.96
CA LYS A 35 -8.88 -20.09 -5.74
C LYS A 35 -10.24 -20.25 -5.05
N ASN A 36 -10.29 -20.12 -3.72
CA ASN A 36 -11.54 -20.24 -2.96
C ASN A 36 -12.43 -19.01 -3.16
N TYR A 37 -11.86 -17.88 -3.60
CA TYR A 37 -12.59 -16.66 -3.90
C TYR A 37 -12.97 -16.54 -5.39
N CYS A 38 -12.62 -17.55 -6.19
CA CYS A 38 -12.99 -17.63 -7.59
C CYS A 38 -14.39 -18.21 -7.78
N PRO A 39 -15.22 -17.66 -8.68
CA PRO A 39 -16.48 -18.30 -9.08
C PRO A 39 -16.21 -19.72 -9.58
N ASN A 40 -16.89 -20.71 -8.98
CA ASN A 40 -16.69 -22.13 -9.24
C ASN A 40 -15.23 -22.61 -9.14
N GLN A 41 -14.39 -21.89 -8.38
CA GLN A 41 -12.94 -22.12 -8.25
C GLN A 41 -12.13 -22.00 -9.56
N LYS A 42 -12.67 -21.33 -10.59
CA LYS A 42 -12.05 -21.28 -11.92
C LYS A 42 -11.44 -19.94 -12.34
N CYS A 43 -11.98 -18.81 -11.85
CA CYS A 43 -11.55 -17.46 -12.23
C CYS A 43 -11.29 -17.31 -13.74
N ASN A 44 -12.32 -17.51 -14.56
CA ASN A 44 -12.18 -17.59 -16.02
C ASN A 44 -11.90 -16.24 -16.65
N THR A 45 -12.42 -15.17 -16.04
CA THR A 45 -12.30 -13.79 -16.54
C THR A 45 -11.28 -12.97 -15.75
N ASP A 46 -10.85 -11.84 -16.30
CA ASP A 46 -10.03 -10.89 -15.54
C ASP A 46 -10.82 -10.30 -14.36
N LEU A 47 -12.12 -10.03 -14.52
CA LEU A 47 -12.99 -9.59 -13.43
C LEU A 47 -13.06 -10.61 -12.29
N ASP A 48 -13.13 -11.91 -12.60
CA ASP A 48 -13.10 -12.97 -11.57
C ASP A 48 -11.78 -12.93 -10.79
N LYS A 49 -10.64 -12.78 -11.50
CA LYS A 49 -9.31 -12.72 -10.87
C LYS A 49 -9.12 -11.47 -10.04
N ILE A 50 -9.60 -10.31 -10.51
CA ILE A 50 -9.59 -9.04 -9.79
C ILE A 50 -10.40 -9.17 -8.50
N ASN A 51 -11.62 -9.74 -8.58
CA ASN A 51 -12.47 -9.99 -7.42
C ASN A 51 -11.81 -10.94 -6.41
N ALA A 52 -11.28 -12.07 -6.88
CA ALA A 52 -10.58 -13.03 -6.03
C ALA A 52 -9.31 -12.43 -5.40
N GLY A 53 -8.56 -11.60 -6.14
CA GLY A 53 -7.40 -10.87 -5.64
C GLY A 53 -7.76 -9.85 -4.55
N CYS A 54 -8.86 -9.11 -4.72
CA CYS A 54 -9.37 -8.17 -3.74
C CYS A 54 -9.75 -8.88 -2.42
N LEU A 55 -10.58 -9.93 -2.50
CA LEU A 55 -10.96 -10.76 -1.35
C LEU A 55 -9.74 -11.40 -0.68
N TRP A 56 -8.79 -11.88 -1.47
CA TRP A 56 -7.57 -12.46 -0.95
C TRP A 56 -6.71 -11.43 -0.19
N LEU A 57 -6.55 -10.21 -0.70
CA LEU A 57 -5.82 -9.15 0.02
C LEU A 57 -6.50 -8.84 1.36
N LEU A 58 -7.83 -8.70 1.37
CA LEU A 58 -8.61 -8.45 2.57
C LEU A 58 -8.42 -9.58 3.61
N ASP A 59 -8.53 -10.84 3.19
CA ASP A 59 -8.31 -12.02 4.04
C ASP A 59 -6.87 -12.09 4.56
N GLN A 60 -5.88 -11.89 3.68
CA GLN A 60 -4.48 -11.94 4.10
C GLN A 60 -4.18 -10.85 5.12
N LEU A 61 -4.64 -9.62 4.91
CA LEU A 61 -4.24 -8.48 5.73
C LEU A 61 -5.03 -8.43 7.04
N PHE A 62 -6.35 -8.53 6.97
CA PHE A 62 -7.22 -8.29 8.13
C PHE A 62 -7.57 -9.56 8.91
N VAL A 63 -7.66 -10.72 8.26
CA VAL A 63 -8.00 -11.97 8.96
C VAL A 63 -6.75 -12.72 9.38
N LYS A 64 -5.86 -13.05 8.45
CA LYS A 64 -4.67 -13.84 8.75
C LYS A 64 -3.61 -13.06 9.52
N ASN A 65 -3.35 -11.82 9.11
CA ASN A 65 -2.32 -10.98 9.72
C ASN A 65 -2.90 -9.95 10.72
N LYS A 66 -4.22 -9.96 10.95
CA LYS A 66 -4.91 -9.19 11.99
C LYS A 66 -4.51 -7.72 12.04
N LYS A 67 -4.34 -7.10 10.87
CA LYS A 67 -4.02 -5.67 10.80
C LYS A 67 -5.21 -4.85 11.32
N SER A 68 -4.94 -3.94 12.24
CA SER A 68 -5.94 -3.06 12.84
C SER A 68 -6.05 -1.71 12.13
N ASP A 69 -5.03 -1.32 11.35
CA ASP A 69 -5.05 -0.07 10.59
C ASP A 69 -5.97 -0.19 9.38
N ILE A 70 -7.12 0.48 9.44
CA ILE A 70 -8.11 0.50 8.37
C ILE A 70 -7.63 1.26 7.13
N ASN A 71 -6.60 2.11 7.23
CA ASN A 71 -6.03 2.83 6.09
C ASN A 71 -5.36 1.88 5.09
N ILE A 72 -5.05 0.64 5.50
CA ILE A 72 -4.62 -0.40 4.58
C ILE A 72 -5.66 -0.66 3.47
N ALA A 73 -6.95 -0.49 3.76
CA ALA A 73 -8.00 -0.63 2.75
C ALA A 73 -7.88 0.39 1.61
N ASP A 74 -7.22 1.54 1.86
CA ASP A 74 -6.99 2.57 0.85
C ASP A 74 -6.14 2.00 -0.29
N TYR A 75 -5.06 1.29 0.04
CA TYR A 75 -4.20 0.62 -0.94
C TYR A 75 -4.89 -0.51 -1.70
N ILE A 76 -5.82 -1.22 -1.05
CA ILE A 76 -6.61 -2.27 -1.71
C ILE A 76 -7.56 -1.65 -2.74
N ILE A 77 -8.23 -0.55 -2.39
CA ILE A 77 -9.14 0.17 -3.29
C ILE A 77 -8.37 0.82 -4.45
N ILE A 78 -7.19 1.41 -4.18
CA ILE A 78 -6.31 1.96 -5.22
C ILE A 78 -5.87 0.85 -6.19
N TRP A 79 -5.40 -0.28 -5.67
CA TRP A 79 -5.03 -1.43 -6.51
C TRP A 79 -6.21 -1.96 -7.32
N LEU A 80 -7.37 -2.15 -6.70
CA LEU A 80 -8.59 -2.61 -7.36
C LEU A 80 -8.96 -1.68 -8.53
N SER A 81 -9.02 -0.38 -8.26
CA SER A 81 -9.36 0.64 -9.26
C SER A 81 -8.33 0.66 -10.40
N TYR A 82 -7.04 0.60 -10.08
CA TYR A 82 -5.97 0.51 -11.07
C TYR A 82 -6.11 -0.74 -11.95
N MET A 83 -6.33 -1.92 -11.36
CA MET A 83 -6.43 -3.18 -12.10
C MET A 83 -7.66 -3.24 -13.02
N LEU A 84 -8.80 -2.69 -12.58
CA LEU A 84 -9.99 -2.58 -13.42
C LEU A 84 -9.72 -1.73 -14.67
N ASN A 85 -9.07 -0.59 -14.49
CA ASN A 85 -8.68 0.28 -15.61
C ASN A 85 -7.58 -0.35 -16.49
N LEU A 86 -6.64 -1.09 -15.90
CA LEU A 86 -5.56 -1.75 -16.64
C LEU A 86 -6.11 -2.84 -17.57
N LYS A 87 -7.05 -3.67 -17.09
CA LYS A 87 -7.62 -4.77 -17.88
C LYS A 87 -8.72 -4.29 -18.84
N ASN A 88 -9.45 -3.25 -18.44
CA ASN A 88 -10.46 -2.57 -19.25
C ASN A 88 -11.39 -3.57 -19.98
N ASP A 89 -11.96 -4.51 -19.23
CA ASP A 89 -12.98 -5.41 -19.76
C ASP A 89 -14.25 -4.57 -19.99
N ASN A 90 -14.81 -4.61 -21.21
CA ASN A 90 -15.77 -3.64 -21.78
C ASN A 90 -17.10 -3.47 -21.02
N ASN A 91 -17.26 -4.15 -19.88
CA ASN A 91 -18.46 -4.09 -19.05
C ASN A 91 -18.21 -3.44 -17.66
N ILE A 92 -16.98 -3.50 -17.11
CA ILE A 92 -16.66 -2.95 -15.77
C ILE A 92 -15.20 -2.49 -15.71
N ASN A 93 -14.97 -1.20 -15.90
CA ASN A 93 -13.64 -0.59 -15.85
C ASN A 93 -13.48 0.44 -14.71
N ASN A 94 -14.51 0.65 -13.91
CA ASN A 94 -14.49 1.59 -12.79
C ASN A 94 -14.91 0.89 -11.49
N VAL A 95 -14.34 1.37 -10.39
CA VAL A 95 -14.51 0.77 -9.05
C VAL A 95 -15.93 0.91 -8.51
N ASN A 96 -16.71 1.92 -8.93
CA ASN A 96 -18.09 2.11 -8.48
C ASN A 96 -19.01 1.01 -9.04
N THR A 97 -18.94 0.75 -10.34
CA THR A 97 -19.68 -0.35 -10.97
C THR A 97 -19.24 -1.70 -10.39
N PHE A 98 -17.93 -1.91 -10.21
CA PHE A 98 -17.43 -3.12 -9.55
C PHE A 98 -17.98 -3.27 -8.13
N TYR A 99 -18.04 -2.18 -7.36
CA TYR A 99 -18.59 -2.19 -6.02
C TYR A 99 -20.05 -2.63 -6.03
N ASP A 100 -20.89 -2.06 -6.90
CA ASP A 100 -22.32 -2.38 -6.95
C ASP A 100 -22.60 -3.81 -7.41
N GLU A 101 -21.78 -4.34 -8.33
CA GLU A 101 -21.97 -5.66 -8.91
C GLU A 101 -21.34 -6.80 -8.10
N TYR A 102 -20.15 -6.59 -7.55
CA TYR A 102 -19.36 -7.62 -6.85
C TYR A 102 -19.34 -7.42 -5.34
N ILE A 103 -19.00 -6.23 -4.85
CA ILE A 103 -18.76 -6.01 -3.41
C ILE A 103 -20.09 -5.97 -2.65
N ASN A 104 -21.06 -5.20 -3.13
CA ASN A 104 -22.34 -5.00 -2.48
C ASN A 104 -23.22 -6.26 -2.49
N LYS A 105 -23.18 -6.99 -3.62
CA LYS A 105 -23.98 -8.21 -3.82
C LYS A 105 -23.29 -9.48 -3.35
N GLY A 106 -21.96 -9.51 -3.29
CA GLY A 106 -21.17 -10.70 -2.98
C GLY A 106 -21.21 -11.11 -1.52
N GLU A 107 -21.67 -12.33 -1.24
CA GLU A 107 -21.76 -12.88 0.12
C GLU A 107 -20.39 -13.00 0.81
N GLU A 108 -19.31 -13.24 0.06
CA GLU A 108 -17.94 -13.28 0.61
C GLU A 108 -17.52 -11.94 1.25
N TYR A 109 -18.03 -10.80 0.74
CA TYR A 109 -17.73 -9.48 1.32
C TYR A 109 -18.55 -9.19 2.57
N LYS A 110 -19.72 -9.82 2.72
CA LYS A 110 -20.59 -9.73 3.90
C LYS A 110 -20.17 -10.67 5.02
N LYS A 111 -19.26 -11.60 4.72
CA LYS A 111 -18.76 -12.57 5.69
C LYS A 111 -18.20 -11.88 6.93
N SER A 112 -18.65 -12.35 8.09
CA SER A 112 -18.22 -11.74 9.34
C SER A 112 -16.76 -12.09 9.63
N THR A 113 -15.94 -11.06 9.82
CA THR A 113 -14.58 -11.20 10.32
C THR A 113 -14.59 -10.78 11.78
N VAL A 114 -14.24 -11.69 12.70
CA VAL A 114 -14.14 -11.39 14.13
C VAL A 114 -13.26 -10.15 14.32
N ASP A 115 -13.76 -9.22 15.11
CA ASP A 115 -13.47 -7.79 15.05
C ASP A 115 -12.03 -7.45 15.51
N PHE A 116 -11.15 -7.09 14.56
CA PHE A 116 -9.82 -6.53 14.83
C PHE A 116 -9.73 -5.03 14.50
N THR A 117 -10.77 -4.45 13.89
CA THR A 117 -10.76 -3.10 13.27
C THR A 117 -12.02 -2.27 13.56
N GLY A 118 -12.92 -2.75 14.42
CA GLY A 118 -14.25 -2.16 14.61
C GLY A 118 -15.13 -2.30 13.36
N CYS A 119 -14.89 -3.31 12.52
CA CYS A 119 -15.64 -3.59 11.29
C CYS A 119 -16.06 -5.06 11.30
N LYS A 120 -17.35 -5.32 11.13
CA LYS A 120 -17.91 -6.67 11.24
C LYS A 120 -17.72 -7.48 9.96
N SER A 121 -17.43 -6.83 8.84
CA SER A 121 -17.32 -7.45 7.51
C SER A 121 -16.39 -6.64 6.59
N TYR A 122 -15.97 -7.24 5.48
CA TYR A 122 -15.16 -6.54 4.47
C TYR A 122 -15.93 -5.39 3.81
N ILE A 123 -17.22 -5.57 3.53
CA ILE A 123 -18.04 -4.51 2.94
C ILE A 123 -18.13 -3.28 3.86
N GLU A 124 -18.20 -3.47 5.18
CA GLU A 124 -18.19 -2.35 6.13
C GLU A 124 -16.86 -1.59 6.13
N LEU A 125 -15.74 -2.31 6.08
CA LEU A 125 -14.40 -1.72 5.95
C LEU A 125 -14.28 -0.91 4.66
N ILE A 126 -14.72 -1.46 3.52
CA ILE A 126 -14.68 -0.79 2.22
C ILE A 126 -15.59 0.44 2.24
N ASN A 127 -16.77 0.36 2.86
CA ASN A 127 -17.70 1.48 2.97
C ASN A 127 -17.11 2.66 3.74
N LYS A 128 -16.30 2.43 4.78
CA LYS A 128 -15.57 3.50 5.49
C LYS A 128 -14.59 4.25 4.58
N LYS A 129 -14.16 3.64 3.48
CA LYS A 129 -13.20 4.19 2.51
C LYS A 129 -13.82 4.47 1.14
N LYS A 130 -15.15 4.50 1.06
CA LYS A 130 -15.89 4.68 -0.20
C LYS A 130 -15.60 6.02 -0.87
N ASN A 131 -15.24 7.05 -0.11
CA ASN A 131 -14.83 8.35 -0.64
C ASN A 131 -13.63 8.27 -1.60
N LEU A 132 -12.76 7.25 -1.48
CA LEU A 132 -11.64 7.06 -2.41
C LEU A 132 -12.09 6.69 -3.82
N MET A 133 -13.28 6.11 -3.96
CA MET A 133 -13.87 5.74 -5.26
C MET A 133 -14.32 6.94 -6.09
N THR A 134 -14.28 8.16 -5.52
CA THR A 134 -14.58 9.41 -6.22
C THR A 134 -13.34 10.03 -6.87
N ILE A 135 -12.13 9.57 -6.50
CA ILE A 135 -10.88 10.03 -7.12
C ILE A 135 -10.88 9.58 -8.58
N ASN A 136 -10.55 10.51 -9.49
CA ASN A 136 -10.50 10.20 -10.91
C ASN A 136 -9.45 9.09 -11.20
N ILE A 137 -9.71 8.30 -12.24
CA ILE A 137 -8.93 7.10 -12.53
C ILE A 137 -7.47 7.41 -12.92
N GLU A 138 -7.21 8.56 -13.52
CA GLU A 138 -5.86 9.02 -13.86
C GLU A 138 -5.03 9.21 -12.59
N ASN A 139 -5.60 9.90 -11.59
CA ASN A 139 -4.98 10.14 -10.30
C ASN A 139 -4.81 8.85 -9.50
N ILE A 140 -5.79 7.95 -9.50
CA ILE A 140 -5.63 6.60 -8.92
C ILE A 140 -4.46 5.85 -9.55
N SER A 141 -4.30 5.94 -10.88
CA SER A 141 -3.20 5.28 -11.58
C SER A 141 -1.85 5.86 -11.17
N LYS A 142 -1.76 7.18 -11.00
CA LYS A 142 -0.56 7.86 -10.46
C LYS A 142 -0.29 7.44 -9.01
N PHE A 143 -1.32 7.34 -8.17
CA PHE A 143 -1.18 6.84 -6.80
C PHE A 143 -0.65 5.41 -6.75
N TYR A 144 -1.18 4.52 -7.60
CA TYR A 144 -0.66 3.15 -7.68
C TYR A 144 0.80 3.11 -8.17
N ALA A 145 1.13 3.96 -9.14
CA ALA A 145 2.49 4.10 -9.68
C ALA A 145 3.50 4.60 -8.63
N ALA A 146 3.08 5.42 -7.66
CA ALA A 146 3.89 5.81 -6.50
C ALA A 146 3.91 4.71 -5.41
N PHE A 147 2.76 4.11 -5.12
CA PHE A 147 2.63 3.06 -4.11
C PHE A 147 3.54 1.84 -4.39
N LYS A 148 3.65 1.42 -5.66
CA LYS A 148 4.45 0.25 -6.05
C LYS A 148 5.94 0.37 -5.67
N PRO A 149 6.70 1.40 -6.08
CA PRO A 149 8.09 1.56 -5.68
C PRO A 149 8.23 1.74 -4.16
N LEU A 150 7.32 2.46 -3.49
CA LEU A 150 7.33 2.54 -2.03
C LEU A 150 7.29 1.15 -1.39
N CYS A 151 6.39 0.28 -1.85
CA CYS A 151 6.35 -1.09 -1.34
C CYS A 151 7.57 -1.95 -1.69
N ASN A 152 8.22 -1.67 -2.81
CA ASN A 152 9.48 -2.34 -3.16
C ASN A 152 10.60 -1.91 -2.20
N MET A 153 10.67 -0.64 -1.79
CA MET A 153 11.65 -0.20 -0.77
C MET A 153 11.55 -1.06 0.51
N TYR A 154 10.32 -1.28 1.01
CA TYR A 154 10.09 -2.10 2.20
C TYR A 154 10.42 -3.59 2.02
N THR A 155 10.18 -4.16 0.83
CA THR A 155 10.39 -5.59 0.62
C THR A 155 11.81 -5.95 0.21
N GLU A 156 12.51 -5.04 -0.49
CA GLU A 156 13.88 -5.21 -0.99
C GLU A 156 14.96 -4.83 0.03
N LEU A 157 14.62 -4.11 1.11
CA LEU A 157 15.58 -3.75 2.17
C LEU A 157 16.25 -4.99 2.78
N ASN A 158 17.51 -5.25 2.43
CA ASN A 158 18.23 -6.42 2.89
C ASN A 158 18.92 -6.19 4.25
N ALA A 159 18.20 -6.45 5.33
CA ALA A 159 18.74 -6.32 6.70
C ALA A 159 19.96 -7.22 7.02
N ASN A 160 20.32 -8.17 6.15
CA ASN A 160 21.52 -9.01 6.34
C ASN A 160 22.77 -8.41 5.67
N ASP A 161 22.60 -7.44 4.78
CA ASP A 161 23.67 -6.75 4.08
C ASP A 161 23.39 -5.25 4.12
N THR A 162 23.98 -4.58 5.12
CA THR A 162 23.81 -3.14 5.33
C THR A 162 24.45 -2.29 4.23
N THR A 163 25.24 -2.90 3.33
CA THR A 163 25.81 -2.21 2.16
C THR A 163 24.90 -2.27 0.94
N ASP A 164 23.85 -3.10 0.96
CA ASP A 164 22.86 -3.22 -0.10
C ASP A 164 21.93 -2.00 -0.11
N LYS A 165 22.12 -1.15 -1.12
CA LYS A 165 21.34 0.07 -1.35
C LYS A 165 20.27 -0.09 -2.45
N SER A 166 19.81 -1.31 -2.70
CA SER A 166 18.74 -1.58 -3.70
C SER A 166 17.47 -0.76 -3.45
N TYR A 167 17.16 -0.43 -2.19
CA TYR A 167 16.02 0.43 -1.85
C TYR A 167 16.12 1.84 -2.47
N LEU A 168 17.32 2.34 -2.75
CA LEU A 168 17.55 3.72 -3.23
C LEU A 168 16.99 3.94 -4.64
N GLU A 169 17.06 2.93 -5.52
CA GLU A 169 16.47 3.02 -6.86
C GLU A 169 14.94 3.21 -6.77
N ASN A 170 14.29 2.44 -5.89
CA ASN A 170 12.87 2.59 -5.65
C ASN A 170 12.52 3.89 -4.92
N ALA A 171 13.38 4.37 -4.01
CA ALA A 171 13.20 5.66 -3.35
C ALA A 171 13.18 6.80 -4.38
N ASN A 172 14.13 6.82 -5.32
CA ASN A 172 14.17 7.83 -6.37
C ASN A 172 12.92 7.77 -7.27
N LYS A 173 12.50 6.56 -7.67
CA LYS A 173 11.25 6.37 -8.44
C LYS A 173 10.01 6.84 -7.65
N PHE A 174 9.97 6.59 -6.35
CA PHE A 174 8.89 7.07 -5.50
C PHE A 174 8.85 8.59 -5.47
N VAL A 175 9.98 9.26 -5.23
CA VAL A 175 10.05 10.72 -5.15
C VAL A 175 9.61 11.37 -6.48
N GLU A 176 10.04 10.83 -7.61
CA GLU A 176 9.58 11.28 -8.94
C GLU A 176 8.05 11.22 -9.06
N LYS A 177 7.45 10.05 -8.76
CA LYS A 177 6.00 9.84 -8.87
C LYS A 177 5.21 10.64 -7.82
N TYR A 178 5.77 10.83 -6.64
CA TYR A 178 5.19 11.68 -5.60
C TYR A 178 5.15 13.14 -6.03
N ASN A 179 6.22 13.64 -6.67
CA ASN A 179 6.26 15.02 -7.16
C ASN A 179 5.20 15.26 -8.25
N GLU A 180 5.00 14.32 -9.17
CA GLU A 180 3.91 14.38 -10.17
C GLU A 180 2.52 14.49 -9.49
N LEU A 181 2.28 13.71 -8.42
CA LEU A 181 1.06 13.79 -7.62
C LEU A 181 0.92 15.12 -6.88
N ASN A 182 2.04 15.73 -6.49
CA ASN A 182 2.08 16.97 -5.73
C ASN A 182 2.08 18.23 -6.62
N GLU A 183 2.03 18.08 -7.94
CA GLU A 183 1.84 19.20 -8.88
C GLU A 183 0.36 19.55 -9.12
N VAL A 184 -0.55 18.65 -8.75
CA VAL A 184 -1.99 18.89 -8.85
C VAL A 184 -2.37 20.07 -7.93
N SER A 185 -2.77 21.19 -8.54
CA SER A 185 -3.24 22.37 -7.81
C SER A 185 -4.64 22.14 -7.22
N ASP A 186 -5.05 23.01 -6.29
CA ASP A 186 -6.42 23.07 -5.77
C ASP A 186 -6.86 21.90 -4.85
N ILE A 187 -5.91 21.19 -4.25
CA ILE A 187 -6.19 20.15 -3.26
C ILE A 187 -6.54 20.79 -1.91
N THR A 188 -7.66 20.37 -1.32
CA THR A 188 -8.02 20.68 0.07
C THR A 188 -7.61 19.55 1.00
N GLU A 189 -7.25 19.85 2.26
CA GLU A 189 -6.83 18.84 3.25
C GLU A 189 -7.90 17.76 3.51
N ASP A 190 -9.18 18.14 3.40
CA ASP A 190 -10.29 17.21 3.63
C ASP A 190 -10.57 16.31 2.42
N SER A 191 -9.92 16.55 1.28
CA SER A 191 -10.20 15.79 0.06
C SER A 191 -9.70 14.34 0.16
N PRO A 192 -10.40 13.37 -0.47
CA PRO A 192 -9.92 11.99 -0.56
C PRO A 192 -8.53 11.89 -1.21
N TYR A 193 -8.24 12.77 -2.16
CA TYR A 193 -6.93 12.86 -2.82
C TYR A 193 -5.83 13.23 -1.82
N TYR A 194 -6.04 14.29 -1.02
CA TYR A 194 -5.08 14.70 0.00
C TYR A 194 -4.84 13.59 1.02
N GLN A 195 -5.90 12.92 1.48
CA GLN A 195 -5.79 11.83 2.44
C GLN A 195 -4.84 10.73 1.92
N VAL A 196 -5.03 10.26 0.69
CA VAL A 196 -4.15 9.24 0.09
C VAL A 196 -2.71 9.75 -0.08
N LEU A 197 -2.54 10.98 -0.58
CA LEU A 197 -1.21 11.57 -0.77
C LEU A 197 -0.47 11.74 0.55
N SER A 198 -1.17 12.19 1.59
CA SER A 198 -0.67 12.32 2.95
C SER A 198 -0.28 10.97 3.54
N THR A 199 -1.10 9.92 3.36
CA THR A 199 -0.74 8.57 3.79
C THR A 199 0.53 8.09 3.08
N LEU A 200 0.67 8.26 1.76
CA LEU A 200 1.89 7.89 1.03
C LEU A 200 3.12 8.66 1.52
N SER A 201 2.98 9.96 1.78
CA SER A 201 4.05 10.82 2.30
C SER A 201 4.53 10.36 3.66
N ASN A 202 3.58 10.14 4.59
CA ASN A 202 3.87 9.63 5.93
C ASN A 202 4.53 8.25 5.85
N ASP A 203 4.03 7.39 4.98
CA ASP A 203 4.56 6.05 4.80
C ASP A 203 5.99 6.02 4.23
N TYR A 204 6.33 6.94 3.35
CA TYR A 204 7.71 7.13 2.92
C TYR A 204 8.60 7.68 4.04
N ASN A 205 8.14 8.67 4.81
CA ASN A 205 8.91 9.21 5.93
C ASN A 205 9.17 8.13 7.01
N ASN A 206 8.18 7.27 7.25
CA ASN A 206 8.27 6.12 8.16
C ASN A 206 9.23 5.03 7.65
N PHE A 207 9.66 5.07 6.37
CA PHE A 207 10.66 4.12 5.87
C PHE A 207 12.00 4.28 6.59
N LYS A 208 12.37 5.51 6.97
CA LYS A 208 13.59 5.75 7.75
C LYS A 208 13.55 5.05 9.10
N GLU A 209 12.41 5.10 9.79
CA GLU A 209 12.21 4.40 11.06
C GLU A 209 12.29 2.88 10.87
N PHE A 210 11.70 2.37 9.78
CA PHE A 210 11.79 0.96 9.42
C PHE A 210 13.23 0.50 9.15
N CYS A 211 14.02 1.29 8.43
CA CYS A 211 15.44 1.03 8.22
C CYS A 211 16.23 0.96 9.54
N ASN A 212 16.02 1.95 10.42
CA ASN A 212 16.67 2.00 11.73
C ASN A 212 16.31 0.76 12.56
N SER A 213 15.04 0.34 12.55
CA SER A 213 14.60 -0.90 13.23
C SER A 213 15.24 -2.18 12.67
N SER A 214 15.72 -2.11 11.42
CA SER A 214 16.42 -3.19 10.72
C SER A 214 17.94 -3.08 10.79
N ASN A 215 18.49 -2.13 11.55
CA ASN A 215 19.92 -1.80 11.62
C ASN A 215 20.55 -1.41 10.26
N VAL A 216 19.77 -0.78 9.38
CA VAL A 216 20.26 -0.23 8.10
C VAL A 216 20.16 1.29 8.18
N ASP A 217 21.21 2.00 7.75
CA ASP A 217 21.19 3.46 7.62
C ASP A 217 20.65 3.85 6.24
N CYS A 218 19.46 4.46 6.22
CA CYS A 218 18.79 4.96 5.01
C CYS A 218 18.74 6.49 4.95
N ASN A 219 19.73 7.18 5.52
CA ASN A 219 19.82 8.64 5.48
C ASN A 219 20.12 9.21 4.08
N ASP A 220 20.44 8.36 3.11
CA ASP A 220 20.71 8.71 1.72
C ASP A 220 19.46 8.85 0.84
N ILE A 221 18.26 8.52 1.36
CA ILE A 221 17.02 8.76 0.62
C ILE A 221 16.67 10.26 0.60
N GLN A 222 16.22 10.73 -0.56
CA GLN A 222 15.82 12.12 -0.75
C GLN A 222 14.57 12.46 0.10
N SER A 223 14.53 13.66 0.67
CA SER A 223 13.35 14.17 1.36
C SER A 223 12.24 14.57 0.38
N LEU A 224 10.99 14.39 0.78
CA LEU A 224 9.84 14.83 -0.01
C LEU A 224 9.63 16.33 0.09
N SER A 225 9.10 16.93 -0.99
CA SER A 225 8.54 18.27 -0.93
C SER A 225 7.24 18.28 -0.11
N PRO A 226 6.95 19.36 0.63
CA PRO A 226 5.67 19.53 1.31
C PRO A 226 4.49 19.40 0.35
N ILE A 227 3.36 18.88 0.82
CA ILE A 227 2.15 18.78 0.00
C ILE A 227 1.66 20.19 -0.33
N LYS A 228 1.39 20.48 -1.61
CA LYS A 228 0.83 21.75 -2.05
C LYS A 228 -0.67 21.75 -1.74
N ILE A 229 -1.11 22.67 -0.89
CA ILE A 229 -2.51 22.80 -0.46
C ILE A 229 -3.03 24.14 -0.99
N LYS A 230 -4.30 24.17 -1.40
CA LYS A 230 -4.99 25.43 -1.67
C LYS A 230 -5.21 26.16 -0.35
N GLU A 231 -4.58 27.32 -0.16
CA GLU A 231 -4.97 28.22 0.92
C GLU A 231 -6.42 28.65 0.67
N ASN A 232 -7.34 28.24 1.56
CA ASN A 232 -8.63 28.89 1.62
C ASN A 232 -8.35 30.33 2.05
N SER A 233 -8.60 31.30 1.16
CA SER A 233 -8.64 32.70 1.55
C SER A 233 -9.82 32.90 2.50
N VAL A 234 -9.63 32.56 3.78
CA VAL A 234 -10.35 33.23 4.84
C VAL A 234 -9.79 34.64 4.82
N GLN A 235 -10.67 35.64 4.64
CA GLN A 235 -10.32 37.04 4.85
C GLN A 235 -9.57 37.17 6.18
N ASP A 236 -8.26 37.32 6.14
CA ASP A 236 -7.53 37.99 7.20
C ASP A 236 -7.02 39.32 6.65
N SER A 237 -7.55 40.38 7.24
CA SER A 237 -7.17 41.74 6.94
C SER A 237 -5.72 41.95 7.38
N GLY A 238 -4.82 41.90 6.40
CA GLY A 238 -3.53 42.59 6.38
C GLY A 238 -2.52 42.23 7.48
N GLN A 239 -1.46 41.54 7.08
CA GLN A 239 -0.10 42.05 7.35
C GLN A 239 0.92 41.38 6.43
N LYS A 240 1.65 42.22 5.70
CA LYS A 240 2.93 41.93 5.05
C LYS A 240 3.82 41.15 6.01
N PHE A 241 4.35 40.01 5.60
CA PHE A 241 5.59 39.48 6.16
C PHE A 241 6.62 39.27 5.06
N GLU A 242 7.45 40.30 4.92
CA GLU A 242 8.79 40.17 4.39
C GLU A 242 9.71 39.79 5.56
N ALA A 243 10.44 38.69 5.36
CA ALA A 243 11.71 38.32 5.98
C ALA A 243 11.81 37.93 7.48
N THR A 244 12.65 36.89 7.64
CA THR A 244 13.63 36.62 8.72
C THR A 244 13.26 35.66 9.86
N SER A 245 13.84 34.45 9.75
CA SER A 245 14.63 33.72 10.77
C SER A 245 14.04 33.35 12.13
N SER A 246 14.07 32.03 12.34
CA SER A 246 14.39 31.28 13.57
C SER A 246 13.61 31.58 14.85
N SER A 247 12.81 30.61 15.28
CA SER A 247 12.71 30.28 16.70
C SER A 247 12.51 28.77 16.91
N SER A 248 13.34 28.23 17.79
CA SER A 248 13.35 26.89 18.31
C SER A 248 12.09 26.61 19.14
N ILE A 249 11.28 25.64 18.73
CA ILE A 249 10.19 25.13 19.56
C ILE A 249 10.67 23.87 20.25
N THR A 250 11.05 24.04 21.52
CA THR A 250 11.35 22.96 22.47
C THR A 250 10.07 22.17 22.72
N ASN A 251 9.88 21.04 22.03
CA ASN A 251 8.76 20.15 22.31
C ASN A 251 8.99 19.40 23.62
N LYS A 252 8.12 19.70 24.58
CA LYS A 252 7.99 19.06 25.89
C LYS A 252 7.55 17.61 25.68
N LEU A 253 8.46 16.65 25.88
CA LEU A 253 8.17 15.22 25.90
C LEU A 253 7.22 14.88 27.05
N ILE A 254 6.07 14.26 26.73
CA ILE A 254 5.22 13.56 27.70
C ILE A 254 5.80 12.14 27.84
N PRO A 255 6.18 11.68 29.04
CA PRO A 255 6.66 10.31 29.22
C PRO A 255 5.46 9.38 29.36
N VAL A 256 5.11 8.66 28.30
CA VAL A 256 4.18 7.52 28.42
C VAL A 256 5.01 6.29 28.81
N LEU A 257 4.75 5.80 30.02
CA LEU A 257 5.45 4.69 30.66
C LEU A 257 5.42 3.40 29.82
N SER A 258 6.60 2.77 29.75
CA SER A 258 6.89 1.41 29.31
C SER A 258 6.00 0.34 29.94
N ILE A 259 5.24 -0.38 29.11
CA ILE A 259 4.95 -1.81 29.29
C ILE A 259 5.02 -2.51 27.91
N ILE A 260 6.22 -2.61 27.34
CA ILE A 260 6.52 -3.52 26.21
C ILE A 260 7.80 -4.26 26.58
N GLY A 261 7.70 -5.14 27.59
CA GLY A 261 8.84 -5.87 28.13
C GLY A 261 8.96 -7.33 27.72
N ILE A 262 7.89 -8.00 27.25
CA ILE A 262 7.93 -9.48 27.13
C ILE A 262 7.30 -10.03 25.83
N ILE A 263 6.44 -9.28 25.11
CA ILE A 263 5.78 -9.79 23.88
C ILE A 263 6.71 -9.72 22.64
N GLY A 264 7.69 -8.82 22.62
CA GLY A 264 8.60 -8.63 21.48
C GLY A 264 9.58 -9.77 21.23
N PHE A 265 9.90 -10.58 22.25
CA PHE A 265 10.91 -11.64 22.14
C PHE A 265 10.37 -12.93 21.46
N LEU A 266 9.06 -13.20 21.55
CA LEU A 266 8.46 -14.42 20.97
C LEU A 266 7.95 -14.22 19.53
N LEU A 267 7.55 -13.00 19.15
CA LEU A 267 7.17 -12.68 17.76
C LEU A 267 8.38 -12.49 16.83
N GLY A 268 9.52 -12.05 17.38
CA GLY A 268 10.77 -11.90 16.62
C GLY A 268 11.32 -13.23 16.07
N ILE A 269 11.07 -14.35 16.75
CA ILE A 269 11.59 -15.66 16.33
C ILE A 269 10.71 -16.29 15.24
N SER A 270 9.37 -16.20 15.34
CA SER A 270 8.46 -16.75 14.32
C SER A 270 8.45 -15.95 13.01
N TYR A 271 8.64 -14.62 13.09
CA TYR A 271 8.77 -13.76 11.91
C TYR A 271 10.06 -14.03 11.13
N LYS A 272 11.18 -14.31 11.83
CA LYS A 272 12.48 -14.57 11.21
C LYS A 272 12.48 -15.83 10.34
N TYR A 273 11.79 -16.90 10.75
CA TYR A 273 11.69 -18.14 9.95
C TYR A 273 10.72 -18.03 8.75
N SER A 274 9.64 -17.25 8.86
CA SER A 274 8.71 -17.03 7.74
C SER A 274 9.32 -16.12 6.66
N LEU A 275 9.95 -15.01 7.05
CA LEU A 275 10.61 -14.08 6.12
C LEU A 275 11.80 -14.73 5.41
N PHE A 276 12.57 -15.58 6.11
CA PHE A 276 13.70 -16.32 5.51
C PHE A 276 13.26 -17.33 4.44
N GLY A 277 12.13 -18.02 4.64
CA GLY A 277 11.61 -18.99 3.68
C GLY A 277 11.22 -18.36 2.33
N PHE A 278 10.62 -17.17 2.36
CA PHE A 278 10.18 -16.46 1.16
C PHE A 278 11.30 -15.64 0.49
N ARG A 279 12.15 -14.94 1.25
CA ARG A 279 13.33 -14.22 0.70
C ARG A 279 14.25 -15.15 -0.09
N LYS A 280 14.52 -16.35 0.45
CA LYS A 280 15.37 -17.34 -0.21
C LYS A 280 14.75 -17.87 -1.51
N ARG A 281 13.42 -17.83 -1.66
CA ARG A 281 12.73 -18.18 -2.92
C ARG A 281 12.82 -17.06 -3.94
N PHE A 282 12.57 -15.81 -3.53
CA PHE A 282 12.64 -14.64 -4.42
C PHE A 282 14.07 -14.41 -4.98
N GLN A 283 15.10 -14.46 -4.13
CA GLN A 283 16.50 -14.33 -4.57
C GLN A 283 16.93 -15.48 -5.50
N LYS A 284 16.57 -16.73 -5.19
CA LYS A 284 16.84 -17.87 -6.09
C LYS A 284 16.16 -17.72 -7.45
N GLN A 285 15.03 -17.02 -7.51
CA GLN A 285 14.25 -16.81 -8.72
C GLN A 285 14.86 -15.72 -9.60
N GLN A 286 15.30 -14.59 -9.02
CA GLN A 286 16.06 -13.56 -9.75
C GLN A 286 17.36 -14.12 -10.35
N ILE A 287 18.06 -15.00 -9.62
CA ILE A 287 19.27 -15.66 -10.13
C ILE A 287 18.94 -16.59 -11.30
N ARG A 288 17.83 -17.33 -11.25
CA ARG A 288 17.39 -18.21 -12.36
C ARG A 288 16.96 -17.44 -13.61
N GLU A 289 16.38 -16.25 -13.45
CA GLU A 289 16.01 -15.40 -14.59
C GLU A 289 17.25 -14.76 -15.24
N LYS A 290 18.27 -14.40 -14.45
CA LYS A 290 19.56 -13.91 -14.97
C LYS A 290 20.37 -14.99 -15.70
N LEU A 291 20.24 -16.27 -15.33
CA LEU A 291 20.93 -17.39 -15.98
C LEU A 291 20.23 -17.92 -17.24
N LYS A 292 19.03 -17.42 -17.56
CA LYS A 292 18.26 -17.80 -18.76
C LYS A 292 18.33 -16.76 -19.89
N LYS A 293 19.03 -15.65 -19.66
CA LYS A 293 19.46 -14.70 -20.70
C LYS A 293 20.90 -15.02 -21.08
#